data_AF-A0A267GH95-F1
#
_entry.id   AF-A0A267GH95-F1
#
_cell.length_a   1.000
_cell.length_b   1.000
_cell.length_c   1.000
_cell.angle_alpha   90.00
_cell.angle_beta   90.00
_cell.angle_gamma   90.00
#
_symmetry.space_group_name_H-M   'P 1'
#
loop_
_entity.id
_entity.type
_entity.pdbx_description
1 polymer ?
#
loop_
_entity_poly.entity_id
_entity_poly.type
_entity_poly.pdbx_seq_one_letter_code
_entity_poly.pdbx_strand_id
1 'polypeptide(L)'
;MSADPLAPPSDGSQMLLMGHRGVGTCQEQELHRRRCSELGLPLPDRIRENTLRSMLATHAAGGHFVEFDVQLSKDRVPIIHHNFYTDDGRFVGNLTLAELQAINEEDGCGPDEHQYSTLESFFRLLPDELGFDIEIKYPRQYKTGASLCPEFHWDLMDYVSTIVDSVRLLSNGSRRRIFYSCFVSDVCLALRRLHPEYPTVFLLNHKEGHKYTEVHGLNGRSGLKFAASAKLQGVAIRSEELQPPKVESMEDGRNVTEPGREFIIDCKRRKLRCLTWGPANNSSEFRRLQREWGVDGVIYDSIHARNDF
;
A
#
# COMPACT_ATOMS: atom_id res chain seq x y z
N MET A 1 -22.37 -8.25 12.81
CA MET A 1 -21.69 -7.20 12.04
C MET A 1 -20.21 -7.51 12.12
N SER A 2 -19.52 -7.65 10.98
CA SER A 2 -18.05 -7.78 10.99
C SER A 2 -17.44 -6.52 11.62
N ALA A 3 -16.40 -6.67 12.44
CA ALA A 3 -15.69 -5.53 13.02
C ALA A 3 -15.06 -4.69 11.89
N ASP A 4 -15.09 -3.35 12.00
CA ASP A 4 -14.45 -2.44 11.04
C ASP A 4 -12.93 -2.75 10.97
N PRO A 5 -12.40 -3.28 9.85
CA PRO A 5 -10.98 -3.60 9.73
C PRO A 5 -10.07 -2.39 9.97
N LEU A 6 -10.56 -1.19 9.62
CA LEU A 6 -9.84 0.09 9.78
C LEU A 6 -10.17 0.79 11.12
N ALA A 7 -10.76 0.08 12.08
CA ALA A 7 -10.94 0.60 13.42
C ALA A 7 -9.57 0.92 14.07
N PRO A 8 -9.52 1.94 14.94
CA PRO A 8 -8.32 2.22 15.72
C PRO A 8 -7.84 0.97 16.48
N PRO A 9 -6.52 0.81 16.63
CA PRO A 9 -5.97 -0.33 17.34
C PRO A 9 -6.29 -0.30 18.83
N SER A 10 -6.45 -1.48 19.42
CA SER A 10 -6.83 -1.65 20.83
C SER A 10 -5.66 -1.45 21.81
N ASP A 11 -4.44 -1.27 21.29
CA ASP A 11 -3.20 -1.10 22.06
C ASP A 11 -2.99 0.34 22.58
N GLY A 12 -3.92 1.24 22.26
CA GLY A 12 -3.84 2.65 22.66
C GLY A 12 -2.98 3.52 21.74
N SER A 13 -2.42 2.98 20.65
CA SER A 13 -1.60 3.76 19.71
C SER A 13 -2.40 4.75 18.85
N GLN A 14 -3.74 4.63 18.83
CA GLN A 14 -4.73 5.48 18.15
C GLN A 14 -4.63 5.56 16.63
N MET A 15 -3.53 5.07 16.04
CA MET A 15 -3.21 5.15 14.62
C MET A 15 -2.61 3.81 14.16
N LEU A 16 -3.14 3.23 13.09
CA LEU A 16 -2.66 1.97 12.53
C LEU A 16 -1.25 2.13 11.96
N LEU A 17 -0.38 1.16 12.26
CA LEU A 17 0.99 1.09 11.74
C LEU A 17 1.04 -0.03 10.72
N MET A 18 1.37 0.31 9.47
CA MET A 18 1.35 -0.61 8.35
C MET A 18 2.72 -0.68 7.70
N GLY A 19 3.26 -1.88 7.57
CA GLY A 19 4.54 -2.09 6.88
C GLY A 19 4.34 -2.07 5.36
N HIS A 20 4.94 -1.09 4.68
CA HIS A 20 4.89 -0.95 3.22
C HIS A 20 5.64 -2.11 2.55
N ARG A 21 4.95 -2.96 1.78
CA ARG A 21 5.52 -4.20 1.19
C ARG A 21 6.28 -5.06 2.21
N GLY A 22 5.81 -5.06 3.45
CA GLY A 22 6.55 -5.54 4.61
C GLY A 22 7.39 -4.43 5.21
N VAL A 23 8.70 -4.43 4.99
CA VAL A 23 9.63 -3.46 5.64
C VAL A 23 10.14 -2.36 4.72
N GLY A 24 9.46 -2.16 3.59
CA GLY A 24 9.74 -1.11 2.63
C GLY A 24 10.40 -1.59 1.35
N THR A 25 10.56 -0.65 0.43
CA THR A 25 11.01 -0.99 -0.93
C THR A 25 12.48 -1.36 -1.01
N CYS A 26 12.82 -2.25 -1.94
CA CYS A 26 14.21 -2.58 -2.27
C CYS A 26 15.01 -1.34 -2.69
N GLN A 27 14.37 -0.38 -3.36
CA GLN A 27 15.00 0.86 -3.82
C GLN A 27 15.40 1.76 -2.64
N GLU A 28 14.49 2.02 -1.71
CA GLU A 28 14.77 2.86 -0.53
C GLU A 28 15.82 2.22 0.38
N GLN A 29 15.78 0.89 0.54
CA GLN A 29 16.81 0.16 1.28
C GLN A 29 18.21 0.33 0.65
N GLU A 30 18.31 0.28 -0.69
CA GLU A 30 19.57 0.49 -1.40
C GLU A 30 20.09 1.92 -1.25
N LEU A 31 19.21 2.93 -1.32
CA LEU A 31 19.57 4.33 -1.05
C LEU A 31 20.09 4.52 0.38
N HIS A 32 19.46 3.89 1.37
CA HIS A 32 19.90 3.94 2.75
C HIS A 32 21.28 3.29 2.93
N ARG A 33 21.49 2.10 2.34
CA ARG A 33 22.78 1.39 2.37
C ARG A 33 23.90 2.21 1.74
N ARG A 34 23.66 2.86 0.59
CA ARG A 34 24.63 3.77 -0.03
C ARG A 34 25.04 4.90 0.91
N ARG A 35 24.06 5.55 1.56
CA ARG A 35 24.34 6.60 2.54
C ARG A 35 25.13 6.09 3.75
N CYS A 36 24.79 4.91 4.27
CA CYS A 36 25.58 4.29 5.35
C CYS A 36 27.02 4.03 4.91
N SER A 37 27.22 3.51 3.70
CA SER A 37 28.55 3.29 3.13
C SER A 37 29.35 4.59 3.02
N GLU A 38 28.74 5.67 2.52
CA GLU A 38 29.37 6.99 2.38
C GLU A 38 29.77 7.58 3.74
N LEU A 39 29.01 7.28 4.80
CA LEU A 39 29.25 7.75 6.16
C LEU A 39 30.12 6.80 7.00
N GLY A 40 30.57 5.67 6.45
CA GLY A 40 31.32 4.65 7.20
C GLY A 40 30.53 3.95 8.31
N LEU A 41 29.20 3.92 8.18
CA LEU A 41 28.30 3.26 9.12
C LEU A 41 28.08 1.79 8.74
N PRO A 42 27.70 0.92 9.71
CA PRO A 42 27.30 -0.45 9.41
C PRO A 42 26.18 -0.50 8.36
N LEU A 43 26.30 -1.42 7.41
CA LEU A 43 25.28 -1.60 6.38
C LEU A 43 24.08 -2.35 6.98
N PRO A 44 22.86 -1.79 6.91
CA PRO A 44 21.66 -2.45 7.42
C PRO A 44 21.32 -3.70 6.62
N ASP A 45 20.71 -4.70 7.24
CA ASP A 45 20.29 -5.93 6.56
C ASP A 45 19.35 -5.62 5.38
N ARG A 46 19.48 -6.41 4.31
CA ARG A 46 18.58 -6.33 3.15
C ARG A 46 17.46 -7.34 3.33
N ILE A 47 16.22 -6.87 3.29
CA ILE A 47 15.02 -7.72 3.36
C ILE A 47 14.19 -7.38 2.13
N ARG A 48 13.96 -8.35 1.23
CA ARG A 48 13.31 -8.06 -0.05
C ARG A 48 11.85 -7.67 0.19
N GLU A 49 11.36 -6.68 -0.54
CA GLU A 49 9.95 -6.26 -0.46
C GLU A 49 9.02 -7.38 -0.94
N ASN A 50 7.77 -7.40 -0.45
CA ASN A 50 6.74 -8.37 -0.88
C ASN A 50 7.13 -9.84 -0.63
N THR A 51 7.87 -10.14 0.44
CA THR A 51 8.27 -11.51 0.82
C THR A 51 7.76 -11.89 2.21
N LEU A 52 7.69 -13.19 2.51
CA LEU A 52 7.26 -13.65 3.84
C LEU A 52 8.17 -13.09 4.95
N ARG A 53 9.48 -13.02 4.70
CA ARG A 53 10.44 -12.45 5.65
C ARG A 53 10.13 -10.98 5.95
N SER A 54 9.82 -10.18 4.94
CA SER A 54 9.47 -8.77 5.16
C SER A 54 8.16 -8.61 5.94
N MET A 55 7.16 -9.44 5.67
CA MET A 55 5.89 -9.39 6.38
C MET A 55 6.03 -9.84 7.84
N LEU A 56 6.80 -10.90 8.10
CA LEU A 56 7.09 -11.39 9.46
C LEU A 56 7.90 -10.38 10.27
N ALA A 57 8.85 -9.68 9.63
CA ALA A 57 9.61 -8.62 10.29
C ALA A 57 8.69 -7.46 10.73
N THR A 58 7.69 -7.09 9.92
CA THR A 58 6.67 -6.11 10.30
C THR A 58 5.84 -6.56 11.50
N HIS A 59 5.39 -7.81 11.51
CA HIS A 59 4.64 -8.36 12.64
C HIS A 59 5.48 -8.37 13.92
N ALA A 60 6.74 -8.83 13.84
CA ALA A 60 7.66 -8.86 14.97
C ALA A 60 7.95 -7.46 15.55
N ALA A 61 7.82 -6.42 14.73
CA ALA A 61 7.97 -5.02 15.14
C ALA A 61 6.71 -4.39 15.75
N GLY A 62 5.60 -5.14 15.86
CA GLY A 62 4.32 -4.63 16.34
C GLY A 62 3.49 -3.92 15.27
N GLY A 63 3.77 -4.16 13.98
CA GLY A 63 2.93 -3.68 12.90
C GLY A 63 1.52 -4.26 12.96
N HIS A 64 0.52 -3.41 12.76
CA HIS A 64 -0.89 -3.79 12.78
C HIS A 64 -1.35 -4.43 11.48
N PHE A 65 -0.76 -3.98 10.38
CA PHE A 65 -1.02 -4.43 9.03
C PHE A 65 0.30 -4.57 8.27
N VAL A 66 0.26 -5.39 7.22
CA VAL A 66 1.18 -5.30 6.09
C VAL A 66 0.41 -4.85 4.87
N GLU A 67 1.03 -3.95 4.11
CA GLU A 67 0.62 -3.61 2.76
C GLU A 67 1.44 -4.45 1.77
N PHE A 68 0.79 -4.94 0.72
CA PHE A 68 1.47 -5.62 -0.38
C PHE A 68 0.66 -5.58 -1.68
N ASP A 69 1.39 -5.69 -2.78
CA ASP A 69 0.86 -5.60 -4.14
C ASP A 69 0.39 -6.96 -4.65
N VAL A 70 -0.84 -7.04 -5.16
CA VAL A 70 -1.38 -8.24 -5.79
C VAL A 70 -1.73 -7.98 -7.24
N GLN A 71 -1.22 -8.86 -8.10
CA GLN A 71 -1.63 -8.99 -9.49
C GLN A 71 -1.88 -10.46 -9.82
N LEU A 72 -2.25 -10.76 -11.06
CA LEU A 72 -2.59 -12.13 -11.47
C LEU A 72 -1.57 -12.67 -12.48
N SER A 73 -1.18 -13.95 -12.32
CA SER A 73 -0.39 -14.71 -13.28
C SER A 73 -1.24 -15.13 -14.49
N LYS A 74 -0.63 -15.60 -15.58
CA LYS A 74 -1.34 -16.07 -16.79
C LYS A 74 -2.46 -17.07 -16.51
N ASP A 75 -2.25 -17.97 -15.57
CA ASP A 75 -3.16 -19.02 -15.12
C ASP A 75 -4.12 -18.56 -14.01
N ARG A 76 -4.32 -17.24 -13.87
CA ARG A 76 -5.29 -16.60 -12.97
C ARG A 76 -5.01 -16.81 -11.48
N VAL A 77 -3.75 -17.05 -11.09
CA VAL A 77 -3.36 -17.16 -9.68
C VAL A 77 -2.95 -15.78 -9.14
N PRO A 78 -3.49 -15.33 -7.99
CA PRO A 78 -3.01 -14.14 -7.31
C PRO A 78 -1.58 -14.29 -6.79
N ILE A 79 -0.72 -13.41 -7.28
CA ILE A 79 0.70 -13.33 -7.00
C ILE A 79 1.05 -11.99 -6.37
N ILE A 80 1.99 -12.02 -5.43
CA ILE A 80 2.38 -10.88 -4.63
C ILE A 80 3.67 -10.31 -5.23
N HIS A 81 3.53 -9.20 -5.93
CA HIS A 81 4.64 -8.52 -6.61
C HIS A 81 4.21 -7.15 -7.13
N HIS A 82 5.09 -6.16 -7.00
CA HIS A 82 4.79 -4.77 -7.36
C HIS A 82 4.90 -4.48 -8.87
N ASN A 83 5.97 -4.96 -9.52
CA ASN A 83 6.27 -4.57 -10.90
C ASN A 83 5.41 -5.37 -11.88
N PHE A 84 4.94 -4.73 -12.95
CA PHE A 84 4.21 -5.44 -14.01
C PHE A 84 5.11 -6.31 -14.88
N TYR A 85 6.42 -6.05 -14.87
CA TYR A 85 7.42 -6.79 -15.61
C TYR A 85 8.45 -7.37 -14.65
N THR A 86 8.89 -8.58 -14.94
CA THR A 86 10.04 -9.23 -14.33
C THR A 86 11.34 -8.47 -14.68
N ASP A 87 12.43 -8.75 -13.98
CA ASP A 87 13.72 -8.06 -14.18
C ASP A 87 14.31 -8.27 -15.60
N ASP A 88 13.94 -9.37 -16.27
CA ASP A 88 14.32 -9.64 -17.66
C ASP A 88 13.33 -9.08 -18.71
N GLY A 89 12.32 -8.32 -18.27
CA GLY A 89 11.40 -7.59 -19.12
C GLY A 89 10.17 -8.37 -19.58
N ARG A 90 9.92 -9.58 -19.05
CA ARG A 90 8.68 -10.32 -19.35
C ARG A 90 7.50 -9.77 -18.53
N PHE A 91 6.37 -9.51 -19.19
CA PHE A 91 5.14 -9.11 -18.51
C PHE A 91 4.63 -10.24 -17.61
N VAL A 92 4.45 -9.94 -16.32
CA VAL A 92 4.11 -10.93 -15.29
C VAL A 92 2.77 -11.61 -15.58
N GLY A 93 1.77 -10.87 -16.08
CA GLY A 93 0.47 -11.45 -16.43
C GLY A 93 0.49 -12.42 -17.62
N ASN A 94 1.63 -12.56 -18.31
CA ASN A 94 1.85 -13.54 -19.38
C ASN A 94 2.66 -14.76 -18.92
N LEU A 95 3.03 -14.84 -17.64
CA LEU A 95 3.74 -15.98 -17.06
C LEU A 95 2.81 -16.74 -16.11
N THR A 96 2.81 -18.07 -16.22
CA THR A 96 2.14 -18.97 -15.27
C THR A 96 2.78 -18.90 -13.89
N LEU A 97 2.07 -19.35 -12.85
CA LEU A 97 2.66 -19.45 -11.52
C LEU A 97 3.95 -20.27 -11.52
N ALA A 98 3.98 -21.39 -12.24
CA ALA A 98 5.16 -22.25 -12.33
C ALA A 98 6.37 -21.54 -12.95
N GLU A 99 6.16 -20.77 -14.03
CA GLU A 99 7.22 -19.97 -14.68
C GLU A 99 7.74 -18.87 -13.74
N LEU A 100 6.86 -18.23 -12.96
CA LEU A 100 7.26 -17.22 -11.98
C LEU A 100 8.00 -17.84 -10.79
N GLN A 101 7.59 -19.02 -10.33
CA GLN A 101 8.25 -19.74 -9.24
C GLN A 101 9.65 -20.22 -9.65
N ALA A 102 9.85 -20.63 -10.90
CA ALA A 102 11.16 -21.01 -11.42
C ALA A 102 12.20 -19.86 -11.32
N ILE A 103 11.76 -18.60 -11.46
CA ILE A 103 12.65 -17.43 -11.27
C ILE A 103 13.22 -17.41 -9.84
N ASN A 104 12.42 -17.77 -8.83
CA ASN A 104 12.91 -17.81 -7.45
C ASN A 104 13.93 -18.93 -7.22
N GLU A 105 13.74 -20.07 -7.88
CA GLU A 105 14.67 -21.20 -7.82
C GLU A 105 16.02 -20.84 -8.44
N GLU A 106 16.00 -20.08 -9.54
CA GLU A 106 17.19 -19.54 -10.19
C GLU A 106 17.89 -18.46 -9.33
N ASP A 107 17.13 -17.62 -8.64
CA ASP A 107 17.65 -16.61 -7.68
C ASP A 107 18.40 -17.25 -6.49
N GLY A 108 18.14 -18.52 -6.19
CA GLY A 108 18.80 -19.28 -5.11
C GLY A 108 18.51 -18.74 -3.70
N CYS A 109 17.48 -17.90 -3.56
CA CYS A 109 17.08 -17.32 -2.28
C CYS A 109 16.27 -18.31 -1.42
N GLY A 110 16.19 -18.04 -0.11
CA GLY A 110 15.38 -18.86 0.79
C GLY A 110 13.88 -18.74 0.49
N PRO A 111 13.05 -19.75 0.80
CA PRO A 111 11.60 -19.71 0.55
C PRO A 111 10.88 -18.50 1.15
N ASP A 112 11.40 -17.93 2.23
CA ASP A 112 10.89 -16.74 2.89
C ASP A 112 11.26 -15.42 2.18
N GLU A 113 12.19 -15.46 1.22
CA GLU A 113 12.64 -14.36 0.37
C GLU A 113 12.19 -14.47 -1.10
N HIS A 114 11.41 -15.52 -1.43
CA HIS A 114 10.85 -15.71 -2.76
C HIS A 114 9.92 -14.56 -3.15
N GLN A 115 10.12 -14.00 -4.34
CA GLN A 115 9.15 -13.12 -4.99
C GLN A 115 8.02 -13.93 -5.62
N TYR A 116 6.98 -13.26 -6.11
CA TYR A 116 5.84 -13.92 -6.77
C TYR A 116 5.16 -14.95 -5.86
N SER A 117 5.23 -14.75 -4.54
CA SER A 117 4.51 -15.56 -3.56
C SER A 117 3.01 -15.50 -3.81
N THR A 118 2.28 -16.57 -3.51
CA THR A 118 0.82 -16.58 -3.67
C THR A 118 0.12 -16.00 -2.44
N LEU A 119 -1.13 -15.55 -2.62
CA LEU A 119 -2.00 -15.21 -1.49
C LEU A 119 -2.15 -16.40 -0.52
N GLU A 120 -2.26 -17.62 -1.04
CA GLU A 120 -2.36 -18.84 -0.20
C GLU A 120 -1.17 -18.96 0.76
N SER A 121 0.05 -18.74 0.27
CA SER A 121 1.25 -18.77 1.12
C SER A 121 1.19 -17.71 2.22
N PHE A 122 0.75 -16.49 1.92
CA PHE A 122 0.62 -15.43 2.92
C PHE A 122 -0.46 -15.72 3.96
N PHE A 123 -1.65 -16.17 3.55
CA PHE A 123 -2.72 -16.54 4.48
C PHE A 123 -2.33 -17.72 5.40
N ARG A 124 -1.57 -18.68 4.87
CA ARG A 124 -1.15 -19.87 5.61
C ARG A 124 -0.01 -19.59 6.59
N LEU A 125 0.96 -18.75 6.21
CA LEU A 125 2.24 -18.63 6.91
C LEU A 125 2.35 -17.35 7.77
N LEU A 126 1.52 -16.34 7.54
CA LEU A 126 1.51 -15.13 8.35
C LEU A 126 0.55 -15.26 9.55
N PRO A 127 0.88 -14.71 10.73
CA PRO A 127 0.00 -14.75 11.91
C PRO A 127 -1.37 -14.11 11.65
N ASP A 128 -2.46 -14.70 12.16
CA ASP A 128 -3.86 -14.29 11.84
C ASP A 128 -4.19 -12.87 12.32
N GLU A 129 -3.52 -12.43 13.39
CA GLU A 129 -3.65 -11.09 13.97
C GLU A 129 -3.08 -9.97 13.08
N LEU A 130 -2.17 -10.28 12.15
CA LEU A 130 -1.58 -9.31 11.25
C LEU A 130 -2.58 -8.94 10.14
N GLY A 131 -3.04 -7.70 10.09
CA GLY A 131 -3.99 -7.27 9.06
C GLY A 131 -3.36 -7.20 7.67
N PHE A 132 -4.18 -7.33 6.61
CA PHE A 132 -3.75 -7.14 5.22
C PHE A 132 -4.38 -5.88 4.60
N ASP A 133 -3.52 -4.99 4.11
CA ASP A 133 -3.83 -4.01 3.08
C ASP A 133 -3.41 -4.61 1.74
N ILE A 134 -4.38 -4.99 0.92
CA ILE A 134 -4.13 -5.64 -0.37
C ILE A 134 -4.25 -4.58 -1.47
N GLU A 135 -3.11 -4.09 -1.98
CA GLU A 135 -3.12 -3.21 -3.15
C GLU A 135 -3.44 -4.04 -4.40
N ILE A 136 -4.58 -3.79 -5.04
CA ILE A 136 -4.87 -4.39 -6.34
C ILE A 136 -4.09 -3.62 -7.41
N LYS A 137 -3.02 -4.24 -7.91
CA LYS A 137 -2.22 -3.70 -9.01
C LYS A 137 -3.00 -3.79 -10.32
N TYR A 138 -3.27 -2.62 -10.89
CA TYR A 138 -3.96 -2.48 -12.17
C TYR A 138 -3.25 -1.44 -13.05
N PRO A 139 -2.90 -1.76 -14.31
CA PRO A 139 -2.18 -0.83 -15.17
C PRO A 139 -2.94 0.46 -15.42
N ARG A 140 -2.24 1.59 -15.28
CA ARG A 140 -2.78 2.92 -15.55
C ARG A 140 -2.54 3.30 -17.01
N GLN A 141 -3.43 4.14 -17.55
CA GLN A 141 -3.27 4.72 -18.89
C GLN A 141 -2.67 6.13 -18.79
N TYR A 142 -1.71 6.43 -19.66
CA TYR A 142 -1.15 7.77 -19.81
C TYR A 142 -2.12 8.70 -20.53
N LYS A 143 -2.02 10.01 -20.29
CA LYS A 143 -2.83 11.01 -21.03
C LYS A 143 -2.59 11.03 -22.54
N THR A 144 -1.46 10.49 -22.99
CA THR A 144 -1.15 10.27 -24.41
C THR A 144 -2.01 9.18 -25.05
N GLY A 145 -2.77 8.41 -24.25
CA GLY A 145 -3.53 7.24 -24.67
C GLY A 145 -2.74 5.92 -24.55
N ALA A 146 -1.43 5.97 -24.35
CA ALA A 146 -0.61 4.77 -24.16
C ALA A 146 -0.94 4.05 -22.84
N SER A 147 -0.99 2.72 -22.87
CA SER A 147 -1.09 1.91 -21.65
C SER A 147 0.29 1.76 -21.01
N LEU A 148 0.36 1.78 -19.67
CA LEU A 148 1.56 1.40 -18.93
C LEU A 148 1.98 -0.05 -19.23
N CYS A 149 0.99 -0.91 -19.49
CA CYS A 149 1.19 -2.31 -19.86
C CYS A 149 0.35 -2.61 -21.11
N PRO A 150 0.89 -2.45 -22.32
CA PRO A 150 0.18 -2.75 -23.56
C PRO A 150 -0.32 -4.20 -23.68
N GLU A 151 0.34 -5.15 -23.01
CA GLU A 151 0.01 -6.57 -22.99
C GLU A 151 -1.14 -6.91 -22.04
N PHE A 152 -1.52 -5.99 -21.15
CA PHE A 152 -2.62 -6.20 -20.22
C PHE A 152 -3.96 -6.18 -20.97
N HIS A 153 -4.70 -7.28 -20.85
CA HIS A 153 -5.89 -7.55 -21.67
C HIS A 153 -7.10 -8.04 -20.86
N TRP A 154 -7.02 -7.98 -19.53
CA TRP A 154 -8.00 -8.63 -18.67
C TRP A 154 -9.20 -7.73 -18.45
N ASP A 155 -10.39 -8.32 -18.40
CA ASP A 155 -11.60 -7.59 -18.03
C ASP A 155 -11.50 -7.14 -16.56
N LEU A 156 -11.87 -5.87 -16.31
CA LEU A 156 -11.70 -5.25 -14.99
C LEU A 156 -12.52 -5.95 -13.90
N MET A 157 -13.76 -6.35 -14.19
CA MET A 157 -14.64 -6.97 -13.20
C MET A 157 -14.19 -8.40 -12.90
N ASP A 158 -13.79 -9.15 -13.93
CA ASP A 158 -13.23 -10.49 -13.82
C ASP A 158 -11.90 -10.50 -13.06
N TYR A 159 -11.00 -9.54 -13.36
CA TYR A 159 -9.73 -9.36 -12.66
C TYR A 159 -9.93 -9.12 -11.17
N VAL A 160 -10.80 -8.17 -10.82
CA VAL A 160 -11.11 -7.85 -9.41
C VAL A 160 -11.77 -9.03 -8.71
N SER A 161 -12.79 -9.65 -9.31
CA SER A 161 -13.50 -10.79 -8.72
C SER A 161 -12.56 -11.96 -8.45
N THR A 162 -11.67 -12.28 -9.39
CA THR A 162 -10.70 -13.39 -9.24
C THR A 162 -9.82 -13.22 -8.00
N ILE A 163 -9.30 -12.01 -7.77
CA ILE A 163 -8.46 -11.71 -6.59
C ILE A 163 -9.30 -11.81 -5.31
N VAL A 164 -10.45 -11.14 -5.28
CA VAL A 164 -11.25 -11.02 -4.06
C VAL A 164 -11.90 -12.35 -3.68
N ASP A 165 -12.35 -13.15 -4.64
CA ASP A 165 -12.89 -14.49 -4.38
C ASP A 165 -11.82 -15.43 -3.82
N SER A 166 -10.57 -15.31 -4.30
CA SER A 166 -9.43 -16.04 -3.72
C SER A 166 -9.20 -15.63 -2.27
N VAL A 167 -9.20 -14.32 -1.97
CA VAL A 167 -9.08 -13.81 -0.59
C VAL A 167 -10.24 -14.30 0.28
N ARG A 168 -11.47 -14.27 -0.21
CA ARG A 168 -12.66 -14.73 0.51
C ARG A 168 -12.58 -16.22 0.85
N LEU A 169 -12.10 -17.05 -0.08
CA LEU A 169 -11.90 -18.47 0.15
C LEU A 169 -10.83 -18.71 1.21
N LEU A 170 -9.68 -18.03 1.09
CA LEU A 170 -8.52 -18.19 1.97
C LEU A 170 -8.74 -17.61 3.39
N SER A 171 -9.58 -16.59 3.52
CA SER A 171 -9.93 -15.96 4.80
C SER A 171 -11.12 -16.63 5.51
N ASN A 172 -11.66 -17.72 4.97
CA ASN A 172 -12.81 -18.39 5.59
C ASN A 172 -12.44 -18.95 6.98
N GLY A 173 -13.14 -18.48 8.02
CA GLY A 173 -12.85 -18.83 9.42
C GLY A 173 -11.70 -18.06 10.07
N SER A 174 -10.97 -17.24 9.31
CA SER A 174 -9.96 -16.31 9.82
C SER A 174 -10.62 -15.09 10.47
N ARG A 175 -9.96 -14.49 11.46
CA ARG A 175 -10.34 -13.19 12.04
C ARG A 175 -9.49 -12.04 11.51
N ARG A 176 -8.63 -12.32 10.52
CA ARG A 176 -7.74 -11.34 9.91
C ARG A 176 -8.51 -10.14 9.39
N ARG A 177 -8.03 -8.95 9.75
CA ARG A 177 -8.57 -7.69 9.23
C ARG A 177 -8.02 -7.50 7.81
N ILE A 178 -8.92 -7.28 6.85
CA ILE A 178 -8.56 -7.15 5.43
C ILE A 178 -9.24 -5.90 4.88
N PHE A 179 -8.48 -5.10 4.13
CA PHE A 179 -9.03 -4.09 3.25
C PHE A 179 -8.24 -4.05 1.94
N TYR A 180 -8.84 -3.42 0.92
CA TYR A 180 -8.21 -3.24 -0.38
C TYR A 180 -7.85 -1.79 -0.60
N SER A 181 -6.72 -1.58 -1.28
CA SER A 181 -6.29 -0.28 -1.76
C SER A 181 -6.02 -0.32 -3.26
N CYS A 182 -6.15 0.82 -3.94
CA CYS A 182 -5.82 0.93 -5.38
C CYS A 182 -5.67 2.39 -5.81
N PHE A 183 -4.77 2.65 -6.78
CA PHE A 183 -4.63 3.95 -7.44
C PHE A 183 -5.66 4.21 -8.57
N VAL A 184 -6.45 3.21 -8.96
CA VAL A 184 -7.39 3.28 -10.09
C VAL A 184 -8.83 3.37 -9.59
N SER A 185 -9.55 4.42 -9.98
CA SER A 185 -10.93 4.67 -9.54
C SER A 185 -11.88 3.54 -9.93
N ASP A 186 -11.71 2.99 -11.13
CA ASP A 186 -12.59 1.95 -11.66
C ASP A 186 -12.47 0.63 -10.89
N VAL A 187 -11.25 0.29 -10.43
CA VAL A 187 -11.02 -0.84 -9.53
C VAL A 187 -11.70 -0.60 -8.18
N CYS A 188 -11.61 0.63 -7.64
CA CYS A 188 -12.31 0.98 -6.41
C CYS A 188 -13.83 0.87 -6.57
N LEU A 189 -14.39 1.32 -7.70
CA LEU A 189 -15.82 1.19 -8.00
C LEU A 189 -16.24 -0.27 -8.16
N ALA A 190 -15.43 -1.10 -8.83
CA ALA A 190 -15.68 -2.54 -8.96
C ALA A 190 -15.70 -3.22 -7.59
N LEU A 191 -14.71 -2.95 -6.72
CA LEU A 191 -14.68 -3.44 -5.34
C LEU A 191 -15.95 -3.07 -4.57
N ARG A 192 -16.37 -1.79 -4.61
CA ARG A 192 -17.61 -1.35 -3.95
C ARG A 192 -18.86 -1.99 -4.51
N ARG A 193 -18.87 -2.31 -5.80
CA ARG A 193 -20.04 -2.87 -6.51
C ARG A 193 -20.17 -4.38 -6.30
N LEU A 194 -19.06 -5.10 -6.30
CA LEU A 194 -19.01 -6.56 -6.28
C LEU A 194 -18.82 -7.11 -4.85
N HIS A 195 -18.01 -6.43 -4.03
CA HIS A 195 -17.58 -6.90 -2.72
C HIS A 195 -17.70 -5.80 -1.64
N PRO A 196 -18.92 -5.25 -1.42
CA PRO A 196 -19.13 -4.11 -0.52
C PRO A 196 -18.77 -4.38 0.95
N GLU A 197 -18.63 -5.65 1.34
CA GLU A 197 -18.24 -6.12 2.67
C GLU A 197 -16.78 -5.81 3.03
N TYR A 198 -15.90 -5.70 2.04
CA TYR A 198 -14.51 -5.32 2.27
C TYR A 198 -14.34 -3.80 2.20
N PRO A 199 -13.65 -3.18 3.17
CA PRO A 199 -13.27 -1.78 3.06
C PRO A 199 -12.39 -1.54 1.84
N THR A 200 -12.63 -0.42 1.17
CA THR A 200 -11.86 0.04 0.01
C THR A 200 -11.28 1.41 0.30
N VAL A 201 -9.98 1.56 0.06
CA VAL A 201 -9.22 2.80 0.23
C VAL A 201 -8.66 3.26 -1.12
N PHE A 202 -8.89 4.50 -1.50
CA PHE A 202 -8.34 5.05 -2.74
C PHE A 202 -6.95 5.66 -2.51
N LEU A 203 -5.94 5.18 -3.23
CA LEU A 203 -4.57 5.65 -3.15
C LEU A 203 -4.40 6.92 -4.00
N LEU A 204 -3.81 7.96 -3.42
CA LEU A 204 -3.62 9.26 -4.06
C LEU A 204 -2.13 9.52 -4.30
N ASN A 205 -1.77 9.88 -5.53
CA ASN A 205 -0.42 10.28 -5.91
C ASN A 205 -0.45 11.50 -6.84
N HIS A 206 -0.63 12.70 -6.26
CA HIS A 206 -0.67 13.94 -7.04
C HIS A 206 0.61 14.18 -7.89
N LYS A 207 1.79 13.77 -7.36
CA LYS A 207 3.09 13.95 -8.02
C LYS A 207 3.15 13.27 -9.38
N GLU A 208 2.39 12.19 -9.56
CA GLU A 208 2.33 11.47 -10.83
C GLU A 208 0.96 11.50 -11.50
N GLY A 209 -0.09 11.93 -10.79
CA GLY A 209 -1.46 11.95 -11.31
C GLY A 209 -1.59 12.74 -12.61
N HIS A 210 -0.77 13.78 -12.80
CA HIS A 210 -0.77 14.56 -14.04
C HIS A 210 -0.32 13.77 -15.29
N LYS A 211 0.39 12.65 -15.12
CA LYS A 211 0.85 11.77 -16.22
C LYS A 211 -0.27 10.86 -16.74
N TYR A 212 -1.23 10.52 -15.90
CA TYR A 212 -2.24 9.50 -16.16
C TYR A 212 -3.61 10.12 -16.48
N THR A 213 -4.49 9.32 -17.08
CA THR A 213 -5.89 9.70 -17.37
C THR A 213 -6.76 9.77 -16.11
N GLU A 214 -6.31 9.19 -15.01
CA GLU A 214 -7.01 9.18 -13.72
C GLU A 214 -7.21 10.60 -13.16
N VAL A 215 -8.43 11.11 -13.26
CA VAL A 215 -8.79 12.46 -12.83
C VAL A 215 -9.11 12.56 -11.34
N HIS A 216 -9.52 11.45 -10.71
CA HIS A 216 -9.89 11.43 -9.30
C HIS A 216 -8.66 11.50 -8.40
N GLY A 217 -7.53 10.93 -8.84
CA GLY A 217 -6.25 10.91 -8.11
C GLY A 217 -5.34 12.13 -8.29
N LEU A 218 -5.81 13.21 -8.93
CA LEU A 218 -4.97 14.37 -9.27
C LEU A 218 -4.46 15.16 -8.05
N ASN A 219 -5.25 15.21 -6.98
CA ASN A 219 -4.89 15.84 -5.70
C ASN A 219 -5.79 15.34 -4.57
N GLY A 220 -5.44 15.66 -3.32
CA GLY A 220 -6.26 15.33 -2.15
C GLY A 220 -7.75 15.69 -2.29
N ARG A 221 -8.07 16.89 -2.81
CA ARG A 221 -9.45 17.38 -2.91
C ARG A 221 -10.29 16.58 -3.91
N SER A 222 -9.75 16.24 -5.08
CA SER A 222 -10.45 15.38 -6.05
C SER A 222 -10.65 13.98 -5.49
N GLY A 223 -9.62 13.44 -4.81
CA GLY A 223 -9.64 12.13 -4.18
C GLY A 223 -10.74 12.01 -3.13
N LEU A 224 -10.85 13.00 -2.24
CA LEU A 224 -11.89 13.03 -1.20
C LEU A 224 -13.31 13.11 -1.77
N LYS A 225 -13.51 13.93 -2.81
CA LYS A 225 -14.81 14.03 -3.48
C LYS A 225 -15.20 12.70 -4.10
N PHE A 226 -14.26 12.04 -4.78
CA PHE A 226 -14.48 10.73 -5.36
C PHE A 226 -14.80 9.69 -4.28
N ALA A 227 -13.94 9.55 -3.26
CA ALA A 227 -14.11 8.57 -2.20
C ALA A 227 -15.47 8.72 -1.47
N ALA A 228 -15.88 9.96 -1.17
CA ALA A 228 -17.19 10.21 -0.56
C ALA A 228 -18.35 9.85 -1.51
N SER A 229 -18.25 10.21 -2.79
CA SER A 229 -19.30 9.94 -3.79
C SER A 229 -19.44 8.44 -4.09
N ALA A 230 -18.31 7.73 -4.14
CA ALA A 230 -18.22 6.29 -4.38
C ALA A 230 -18.47 5.46 -3.11
N LYS A 231 -18.69 6.11 -1.94
CA LYS A 231 -18.89 5.45 -0.64
C LYS A 231 -17.74 4.49 -0.28
N LEU A 232 -16.50 4.93 -0.54
CA LEU A 232 -15.30 4.25 -0.07
C LEU A 232 -15.14 4.42 1.44
N GLN A 233 -14.32 3.57 2.05
CA GLN A 233 -14.04 3.64 3.49
C GLN A 233 -12.95 4.66 3.81
N GLY A 234 -12.07 4.96 2.87
CA GLY A 234 -11.02 5.94 3.09
C GLY A 234 -10.24 6.35 1.85
N VAL A 235 -9.24 7.18 2.11
CA VAL A 235 -8.19 7.56 1.15
C VAL A 235 -6.83 7.36 1.79
N ALA A 236 -5.83 7.03 0.99
CA ALA A 236 -4.43 6.96 1.37
C ALA A 236 -3.66 8.04 0.60
N ILE A 237 -3.34 9.14 1.27
CA ILE A 237 -2.67 10.30 0.65
C ILE A 237 -1.16 10.19 0.76
N ARG A 238 -0.45 10.70 -0.24
CA ARG A 238 1.01 10.79 -0.18
C ARG A 238 1.43 11.70 0.97
N SER A 239 2.28 11.19 1.86
CA SER A 239 2.64 11.81 3.14
C SER A 239 3.31 13.18 3.00
N GLU A 240 4.05 13.42 1.92
CA GLU A 240 4.62 14.73 1.62
C GLU A 240 3.55 15.83 1.41
N GLU A 241 2.32 15.49 1.03
CA GLU A 241 1.22 16.46 0.92
C GLU A 241 0.77 17.01 2.28
N LEU A 242 1.04 16.27 3.35
CA LEU A 242 0.67 16.68 4.71
C LEU A 242 1.81 17.39 5.45
N GLN A 243 3.02 17.43 4.88
CA GLN A 243 4.14 18.05 5.58
C GLN A 243 3.90 19.54 5.81
N PRO A 244 4.21 20.06 7.01
CA PRO A 244 4.32 21.49 7.19
C PRO A 244 5.37 22.02 6.20
N PRO A 245 5.14 23.18 5.58
CA PRO A 245 6.13 23.78 4.71
C PRO A 245 7.38 24.15 5.51
N LYS A 246 8.53 24.02 4.84
CA LYS A 246 9.86 24.11 5.46
C LYS A 246 10.27 25.51 5.91
N VAL A 247 9.48 26.54 5.58
CA VAL A 247 9.75 27.93 5.93
C VAL A 247 8.64 28.41 6.84
N GLU A 248 8.99 29.04 7.95
CA GLU A 248 8.12 29.98 8.67
C GLU A 248 7.83 31.19 7.75
N SER A 249 7.17 30.99 6.62
CA SER A 249 6.62 32.10 5.85
C SER A 249 5.41 32.59 6.63
N MET A 250 5.67 33.42 7.64
CA MET A 250 4.71 34.34 8.20
C MET A 250 4.39 35.43 7.17
N GLU A 251 3.81 35.05 6.03
CA GLU A 251 3.11 36.00 5.18
C GLU A 251 1.61 35.73 5.38
N ASP A 252 0.91 36.73 5.94
CA ASP A 252 -0.53 36.79 6.23
C ASP A 252 -1.09 36.07 7.48
N GLY A 253 -0.27 35.66 8.45
CA GLY A 253 -0.76 35.19 9.76
C GLY A 253 -1.60 33.91 9.71
N ARG A 254 -1.59 33.19 8.57
CA ARG A 254 -2.14 31.83 8.46
C ARG A 254 -1.06 30.84 8.86
N ASN A 255 -1.35 30.00 9.84
CA ASN A 255 -0.45 28.96 10.28
C ASN A 255 -0.15 28.01 9.12
N VAL A 256 1.13 27.82 8.80
CA VAL A 256 1.53 27.13 7.57
C VAL A 256 1.28 25.61 7.64
N THR A 257 0.92 25.07 8.81
CA THR A 257 0.46 23.69 9.04
C THR A 257 -1.00 23.44 8.62
N GLU A 258 -1.76 24.47 8.24
CA GLU A 258 -3.20 24.35 7.98
C GLU A 258 -3.57 23.39 6.84
N PRO A 259 -2.92 23.35 5.65
CA PRO A 259 -3.47 22.58 4.53
C PRO A 259 -3.51 21.06 4.75
N GLY A 260 -2.45 20.48 5.34
CA GLY A 260 -2.40 19.06 5.66
C GLY A 260 -3.38 18.68 6.77
N ARG A 261 -3.46 19.52 7.81
CA ARG A 261 -4.42 19.33 8.91
C ARG A 261 -5.87 19.50 8.46
N GLU A 262 -6.15 20.49 7.62
CA GLU A 262 -7.44 20.72 6.97
C GLU A 262 -7.86 19.49 6.15
N PHE A 263 -6.95 18.88 5.41
CA PHE A 263 -7.23 17.64 4.67
C PHE A 263 -7.70 16.52 5.60
N ILE A 264 -7.02 16.32 6.74
CA ILE A 264 -7.39 15.29 7.73
C ILE A 264 -8.77 15.61 8.33
N ILE A 265 -9.02 16.86 8.73
CA ILE A 265 -10.34 17.31 9.22
C ILE A 265 -11.42 17.04 8.17
N ASP A 266 -11.11 17.30 6.90
CA ASP A 266 -12.01 17.08 5.76
C ASP A 266 -12.32 15.61 5.52
N CYS A 267 -11.38 14.70 5.77
CA CYS A 267 -11.63 13.25 5.80
C CYS A 267 -12.65 12.91 6.89
N LYS A 268 -12.40 13.36 8.13
CA LYS A 268 -13.26 13.06 9.29
C LYS A 268 -14.68 13.60 9.10
N ARG A 269 -14.82 14.83 8.61
CA ARG A 269 -16.12 15.45 8.31
C ARG A 269 -16.94 14.63 7.31
N ARG A 270 -16.27 13.95 6.39
CA ARG A 270 -16.88 13.07 5.38
C ARG A 270 -17.00 11.62 5.84
N LYS A 271 -16.62 11.31 7.08
CA LYS A 271 -16.57 9.95 7.65
C LYS A 271 -15.68 9.00 6.83
N LEU A 272 -14.61 9.53 6.25
CA LEU A 272 -13.58 8.77 5.55
C LEU A 272 -12.38 8.55 6.47
N ARG A 273 -11.79 7.35 6.41
CA ARG A 273 -10.48 7.09 7.00
C ARG A 273 -9.40 7.83 6.22
N CYS A 274 -8.50 8.48 6.94
CA CYS A 274 -7.32 9.14 6.41
C CYS A 274 -6.11 8.25 6.68
N LEU A 275 -5.65 7.53 5.66
CA LEU A 275 -4.37 6.84 5.68
C LEU A 275 -3.31 7.68 4.96
N THR A 276 -2.04 7.40 5.20
CA THR A 276 -0.94 8.01 4.46
C THR A 276 0.07 6.99 3.99
N TRP A 277 0.75 7.28 2.88
CA TRP A 277 1.85 6.46 2.36
C TRP A 277 3.00 7.34 1.86
N GLY A 278 4.19 6.77 1.72
CA GLY A 278 5.33 7.43 1.07
C GLY A 278 6.44 7.91 2.03
N PRO A 279 7.55 8.40 1.48
CA PRO A 279 8.82 8.57 2.20
C PRO A 279 8.76 9.40 3.50
N ALA A 280 7.91 10.42 3.58
CA ALA A 280 7.85 11.25 4.79
C ALA A 280 7.35 10.47 6.01
N ASN A 281 6.59 9.38 5.82
CA ASN A 281 6.15 8.52 6.91
C ASN A 281 7.30 7.77 7.60
N ASN A 282 8.50 7.70 7.01
CA ASN A 282 9.66 7.07 7.63
C ASN A 282 10.22 7.91 8.80
N SER A 283 9.81 9.17 8.95
CA SER A 283 10.15 10.01 10.12
C SER A 283 9.23 9.74 11.32
N SER A 284 9.82 9.33 12.45
CA SER A 284 9.10 9.12 13.71
C SER A 284 8.43 10.39 14.24
N GLU A 285 9.11 11.54 14.11
CA GLU A 285 8.54 12.84 14.47
C GLU A 285 7.32 13.17 13.64
N PHE A 286 7.36 12.89 12.33
CA PHE A 286 6.22 13.16 11.46
C PHE A 286 5.07 12.19 11.70
N ARG A 287 5.34 10.92 12.03
CA ARG A 287 4.29 9.98 12.46
C ARG A 287 3.63 10.43 13.77
N ARG A 288 4.39 10.98 14.72
CA ARG A 288 3.82 11.56 15.95
C ARG A 288 2.89 12.73 15.63
N LEU A 289 3.32 13.64 14.76
CA LEU A 289 2.50 14.77 14.32
C LEU A 289 1.21 14.33 13.60
N GLN A 290 1.31 13.33 12.72
CA GLN A 290 0.15 12.74 12.04
C GLN A 290 -0.85 12.12 13.04
N ARG A 291 -0.35 11.43 14.08
CA ARG A 291 -1.19 10.90 15.16
C ARG A 291 -1.93 12.02 15.90
N GLU A 292 -1.23 13.10 16.26
CA GLU A 292 -1.83 14.27 16.92
C GLU A 292 -2.90 14.96 16.05
N TRP A 293 -2.73 14.96 14.73
CA TRP A 293 -3.72 15.49 13.79
C TRP A 293 -4.88 14.51 13.51
N GLY A 294 -4.79 13.27 13.96
CA GLY A 294 -5.85 12.27 13.87
C GLY A 294 -5.84 11.46 12.58
N VAL A 295 -4.68 11.27 11.93
CA VAL A 295 -4.50 10.28 10.86
C VAL A 295 -4.87 8.89 11.40
N ASP A 296 -5.64 8.11 10.63
CA ASP A 296 -6.13 6.79 11.06
C ASP A 296 -5.06 5.69 10.89
N GLY A 297 -4.12 5.85 9.95
CA GLY A 297 -3.03 4.90 9.75
C GLY A 297 -1.94 5.40 8.81
N VAL A 298 -0.74 4.83 8.97
CA VAL A 298 0.46 5.17 8.22
C VAL A 298 1.06 3.91 7.59
N ILE A 299 1.34 3.97 6.30
CA ILE A 299 2.06 2.96 5.52
C ILE A 299 3.49 3.47 5.33
N TYR A 300 4.48 2.73 5.83
CA TYR A 300 5.86 3.20 5.85
C TYR A 300 6.90 2.08 5.78
N ASP A 301 8.10 2.45 5.35
CA ASP A 301 9.25 1.56 5.27
C ASP A 301 9.94 1.45 6.63
N SER A 302 10.83 0.46 6.79
CA SER A 302 11.70 0.34 7.97
C SER A 302 10.98 0.25 9.32
N ILE A 303 9.73 -0.20 9.35
CA ILE A 303 8.95 -0.42 10.59
C ILE A 303 9.66 -1.31 11.63
N HIS A 304 10.57 -2.17 11.19
CA HIS A 304 11.38 -3.05 12.01
C HIS A 304 12.62 -2.39 12.63
N ALA A 305 12.99 -1.18 12.20
CA ALA A 305 14.13 -0.46 12.72
C ALA A 305 13.84 0.04 14.14
N ARG A 306 14.72 -0.29 15.11
CA ARG A 306 14.53 -0.10 16.56
C ARG A 306 14.54 1.36 17.07
N ASN A 307 14.23 2.35 16.23
CA ASN A 307 14.36 3.78 16.59
C ASN A 307 13.01 4.51 16.79
N ASP A 308 11.90 3.78 16.89
CA ASP A 308 10.57 4.34 16.62
C ASP A 308 9.57 4.42 17.79
N PHE A 309 10.01 4.16 19.03
CA PHE A 309 9.19 4.38 20.24
C PHE A 309 9.82 5.38 21.20
#